data_AF-A0A5C1YPW0-F1
#
_entry.id   AF-A0A5C1YPW0-F1
#
_cell.length_a   1.000
_cell.length_b   1.000
_cell.length_c   1.000
_cell.angle_alpha   90.00
_cell.angle_beta   90.00
_cell.angle_gamma   90.00
#
_symmetry.space_group_name_H-M   'P 1'
#
loop_
_entity.id
_entity.type
_entity.pdbx_description
1 polymer ?
#
loop_
_entity_poly.entity_id
_entity_poly.type
_entity_poly.pdbx_seq_one_letter_code
_entity_poly.pdbx_strand_id
1 'polypeptide(L)'
;MAQKNHIVGEEKPRPERAAAGDTLFQTVAPLSTSAGPQGGAGAGRSGRIVLDIGTSVPDSSTLRQAAAVVFAGVVPTPDQQAGWAAVWPWANPAGPDGAVHPGGCVCCVGPGAWGGLDRFLLVQAQNQARGTGVAFSRVVVVCPAQSVEKLHKALQGSVFLSVFYVFGSSIRKDVS
;
A
#
# COMPACT_ATOMS: atom_id res chain seq x y z
N MET A 1 -35.88 -50.14 66.92
CA MET A 1 -35.33 -50.69 65.66
C MET A 1 -35.99 -49.88 64.53
N ALA A 2 -35.29 -48.89 63.99
CA ALA A 2 -34.59 -48.93 62.68
C ALA A 2 -35.59 -49.19 61.51
N GLN A 3 -35.68 -48.45 60.40
CA GLN A 3 -34.70 -47.61 59.71
C GLN A 3 -35.35 -46.76 58.58
N LYS A 4 -34.83 -45.53 58.41
CA LYS A 4 -34.68 -44.64 57.24
C LYS A 4 -35.38 -44.96 55.91
N ASN A 5 -35.89 -43.90 55.26
CA ASN A 5 -35.19 -43.27 54.12
C ASN A 5 -35.56 -41.80 53.91
N HIS A 6 -34.61 -41.09 53.34
CA HIS A 6 -34.35 -39.65 53.39
C HIS A 6 -34.34 -39.13 51.95
N ILE A 7 -35.10 -38.07 51.63
CA ILE A 7 -34.78 -37.17 50.51
C ILE A 7 -35.17 -35.75 50.97
N VAL A 8 -34.16 -34.90 51.13
CA VAL A 8 -34.29 -33.48 51.48
C VAL A 8 -34.38 -32.68 50.19
N GLY A 9 -35.45 -31.93 50.02
CA GLY A 9 -35.57 -30.86 49.04
C GLY A 9 -35.94 -29.58 49.79
N GLU A 10 -34.92 -28.80 50.16
CA GLU A 10 -35.09 -27.56 50.91
C GLU A 10 -34.94 -26.37 49.95
N GLU A 11 -35.96 -25.54 49.91
CA GLU A 11 -36.12 -24.36 49.08
C GLU A 11 -35.28 -23.18 49.63
N LYS A 12 -34.72 -22.39 48.72
CA LYS A 12 -33.79 -21.25 48.90
C LYS A 12 -34.25 -20.21 49.96
N PRO A 13 -33.33 -19.48 50.63
CA PRO A 13 -32.84 -18.24 50.00
C PRO A 13 -31.39 -17.82 50.37
N ARG A 14 -30.71 -17.12 49.45
CA ARG A 14 -29.54 -16.27 49.76
C ARG A 14 -29.23 -15.32 48.58
N PRO A 15 -28.42 -14.27 48.81
CA PRO A 15 -28.82 -12.89 49.09
C PRO A 15 -28.68 -11.98 47.85
N GLU A 16 -29.34 -10.82 47.89
CA GLU A 16 -29.14 -9.72 46.92
C GLU A 16 -27.65 -9.37 46.77
N ARG A 17 -27.15 -9.47 45.54
CA ARG A 17 -25.82 -9.00 45.16
C ARG A 17 -25.92 -7.54 44.76
N ALA A 18 -25.37 -6.69 45.62
CA ALA A 18 -25.06 -5.30 45.33
C ALA A 18 -23.96 -5.17 44.26
N ALA A 19 -23.88 -3.94 43.74
CA ALA A 19 -22.81 -3.30 42.98
C ALA A 19 -22.92 -3.36 41.45
N ALA A 20 -23.38 -2.20 40.93
CA ALA A 20 -22.90 -1.45 39.77
C ALA A 20 -22.16 -2.23 38.68
N GLY A 21 -22.73 -2.18 37.47
CA GLY A 21 -22.18 -2.80 36.28
C GLY A 21 -20.80 -2.28 35.91
N ASP A 22 -19.82 -3.17 35.98
CA ASP A 22 -18.61 -3.08 35.19
C ASP A 22 -18.90 -3.67 33.80
N THR A 23 -19.05 -2.80 32.80
CA THR A 23 -19.10 -3.21 31.40
C THR A 23 -17.73 -3.76 30.99
N LEU A 24 -17.67 -5.06 30.71
CA LEU A 24 -16.51 -5.87 30.32
C LEU A 24 -15.82 -5.51 28.98
N PHE A 25 -16.08 -4.33 28.42
CA PHE A 25 -15.55 -3.91 27.11
C PHE A 25 -15.07 -2.45 27.10
N GLN A 26 -14.28 -2.04 28.09
CA GLN A 26 -13.46 -0.84 27.96
C GLN A 26 -11.98 -1.16 28.10
N THR A 27 -11.44 -1.82 27.08
CA THR A 27 -10.00 -1.77 26.83
C THR A 27 -9.75 -0.63 25.85
N VAL A 28 -9.62 0.58 26.38
CA VAL A 28 -9.00 1.67 25.60
C VAL A 28 -7.51 1.35 25.60
N ALA A 29 -7.09 0.48 24.68
CA ALA A 29 -5.68 0.36 24.37
C ALA A 29 -5.27 1.71 23.77
N PRO A 30 -4.34 2.48 24.38
CA PRO A 30 -3.72 3.56 23.66
C PRO A 30 -2.98 2.92 22.49
N LEU A 31 -3.52 3.05 21.29
CA LEU A 31 -2.78 2.78 20.06
C LEU A 31 -1.62 3.76 20.05
N SER A 32 -0.50 3.32 20.62
CA SER A 32 0.77 4.05 20.62
C SER A 32 1.29 4.07 19.19
N THR A 33 0.77 4.99 18.38
CA THR A 33 1.37 5.37 17.10
C THR A 33 2.53 6.31 17.37
N SER A 34 3.56 5.82 18.07
CA SER A 34 4.89 6.40 17.96
C SER A 34 5.37 6.06 16.56
N ALA A 35 4.97 6.88 15.59
CA ALA A 35 5.70 7.00 14.35
C ALA A 35 7.12 7.38 14.76
N GLY A 36 8.04 6.41 14.67
CA GLY A 36 9.47 6.70 14.75
C GLY A 36 9.79 7.83 13.77
N PRO A 37 10.81 8.64 14.04
CA PRO A 37 11.14 9.78 13.19
C PRO A 37 11.45 9.24 11.79
N GLN A 38 10.50 9.37 10.87
CA GLN A 38 10.73 9.16 9.45
C GLN A 38 11.51 10.38 8.95
N GLY A 39 12.79 10.38 9.29
CA GLY A 39 13.80 11.28 8.76
C GLY A 39 14.07 10.91 7.31
N GLY A 40 13.24 11.45 6.42
CA GLY A 40 13.43 11.40 4.99
C GLY A 40 12.65 12.55 4.39
N ALA A 41 13.37 13.59 3.94
CA ALA A 41 12.79 14.77 3.34
C ALA A 41 11.79 14.38 2.23
N GLY A 42 10.49 14.59 2.48
CA GLY A 42 9.46 14.37 1.47
C GLY A 42 8.18 13.65 1.90
N ALA A 43 8.08 13.14 3.14
CA ALA A 43 6.79 12.68 3.65
C ALA A 43 5.83 13.88 3.75
N GLY A 44 4.88 13.97 2.82
CA GLY A 44 3.81 14.97 2.91
C GLY A 44 3.11 14.86 4.27
N ARG A 45 2.45 15.94 4.72
CA ARG A 45 1.74 16.02 6.02
C ARG A 45 0.84 14.82 6.36
N SER A 46 0.46 14.00 5.38
CA SER A 46 -0.39 12.80 5.54
C SER A 46 0.36 11.47 5.67
N GLY A 47 1.70 11.43 5.62
CA GLY A 47 2.47 10.17 5.63
C GLY A 47 2.25 9.27 4.39
N ARG A 48 1.61 9.81 3.34
CA ARG A 48 1.36 9.10 2.08
C ARG A 48 2.54 9.27 1.13
N ILE A 49 2.73 8.27 0.28
CA ILE A 49 3.77 8.24 -0.75
C ILE A 49 3.34 9.14 -1.91
N VAL A 50 4.22 10.02 -2.40
CA VAL A 50 3.92 10.82 -3.59
C VAL A 50 4.06 9.95 -4.84
N LEU A 51 3.08 9.97 -5.75
CA LEU A 51 3.11 9.25 -7.02
C LEU A 51 3.16 10.25 -8.18
N ASP A 52 4.29 10.33 -8.87
CA ASP A 52 4.42 11.12 -10.09
C ASP A 52 4.38 10.22 -11.33
N ILE A 53 3.81 10.73 -12.41
CA ILE A 53 3.73 10.03 -13.69
C ILE A 53 4.28 10.96 -14.76
N GLY A 54 5.18 10.43 -15.60
CA GLY A 54 5.87 11.24 -16.60
C GLY A 54 6.57 10.44 -17.68
N THR A 55 7.27 11.18 -18.53
CA THR A 55 8.02 10.63 -19.68
C THR A 55 9.51 10.52 -19.43
N SER A 56 10.01 11.06 -18.32
CA SER A 56 11.42 11.09 -18.02
C SER A 56 11.69 11.01 -16.53
N VAL A 57 12.90 10.58 -16.20
CA VAL A 57 13.40 10.61 -14.83
C VAL A 57 13.77 12.06 -14.45
N PRO A 58 13.49 12.51 -13.23
CA PRO A 58 13.99 13.77 -12.71
C PRO A 58 15.52 13.73 -12.55
N ASP A 59 16.17 14.89 -12.72
CA ASP A 59 17.64 15.03 -12.64
C ASP A 59 18.17 15.17 -11.21
N SER A 60 17.28 15.26 -10.21
CA SER A 60 17.66 15.42 -8.80
C SER A 60 18.16 14.10 -8.19
N SER A 61 19.45 14.03 -7.87
CA SER A 61 20.07 12.87 -7.20
C SER A 61 19.50 12.62 -5.81
N THR A 62 19.23 13.68 -5.03
CA THR A 62 18.58 13.58 -3.71
C THR A 62 17.19 12.98 -3.81
N LEU A 63 16.42 13.34 -4.84
CA LEU A 63 15.11 12.74 -5.08
C LEU A 63 15.26 11.25 -5.39
N ARG A 64 16.18 10.87 -6.29
CA ARG A 64 16.38 9.46 -6.64
C ARG A 64 16.69 8.61 -5.40
N GLN A 65 17.59 9.07 -4.53
CA GLN A 65 17.95 8.34 -3.31
C GLN A 65 16.77 8.12 -2.35
N ALA A 66 15.75 8.99 -2.38
CA ALA A 66 14.58 8.93 -1.52
C ALA A 66 13.32 8.36 -2.21
N ALA A 67 13.42 7.98 -3.48
CA ALA A 67 12.30 7.58 -4.32
C ALA A 67 12.55 6.23 -4.99
N ALA A 68 11.46 5.55 -5.32
CA ALA A 68 11.49 4.42 -6.23
C ALA A 68 11.05 4.85 -7.64
N VAL A 69 11.51 4.13 -8.66
CA VAL A 69 11.12 4.35 -10.06
C VAL A 69 10.51 3.09 -10.66
N VAL A 70 9.41 3.27 -11.38
CA VAL A 70 8.80 2.24 -12.23
C VAL A 70 8.99 2.64 -13.68
N PHE A 71 9.64 1.77 -14.46
CA PHE A 71 9.74 1.91 -15.91
C PHE A 71 8.64 1.10 -16.56
N ALA A 72 7.52 1.76 -16.84
CA ALA A 72 6.31 1.15 -17.38
C ALA A 72 6.31 1.22 -18.90
N GLY A 73 6.57 0.09 -19.57
CA GLY A 73 6.53 -0.02 -21.04
C GLY A 73 7.60 0.81 -21.74
N VAL A 74 8.71 1.10 -21.06
CA VAL A 74 9.90 1.76 -21.59
C VAL A 74 11.12 0.94 -21.22
N VAL A 75 12.14 0.95 -22.09
CA VAL A 75 13.44 0.33 -21.80
C VAL A 75 14.36 1.41 -21.22
N PRO A 76 14.67 1.37 -19.91
CA PRO A 76 15.54 2.36 -19.29
C PRO A 76 17.01 2.16 -19.64
N THR A 77 17.73 3.25 -19.88
CA THR A 77 19.20 3.27 -19.94
C THR A 77 19.81 3.05 -18.54
N PRO A 78 21.06 2.58 -18.44
CA PRO A 78 21.74 2.40 -17.14
C PRO A 78 21.75 3.68 -16.30
N ASP A 79 21.98 4.84 -16.91
CA ASP A 79 22.02 6.14 -16.23
C ASP A 79 20.66 6.56 -15.64
N GLN A 80 19.57 6.14 -16.29
CA GLN A 80 18.22 6.38 -15.78
C GLN A 80 17.88 5.50 -14.59
N GLN A 81 18.50 4.32 -14.47
CA GLN A 81 18.31 3.39 -13.34
C GLN A 81 19.22 3.72 -12.15
N ALA A 82 20.24 4.56 -12.33
CA ALA A 82 21.21 4.86 -11.30
C ALA A 82 20.65 5.75 -10.17
N GLY A 83 20.98 5.38 -8.93
CA GLY A 83 20.80 6.23 -7.74
C GLY A 83 19.41 6.20 -7.11
N TRP A 84 18.51 5.34 -7.56
CA TRP A 84 17.17 5.19 -6.98
C TRP A 84 17.18 4.33 -5.71
N ALA A 85 16.24 4.56 -4.79
CA ALA A 85 16.02 3.66 -3.66
C ALA A 85 15.60 2.26 -4.14
N ALA A 86 14.72 2.21 -5.15
CA ALA A 86 14.36 0.99 -5.84
C ALA A 86 14.06 1.25 -7.32
N VAL A 87 14.38 0.28 -8.17
CA VAL A 87 14.12 0.32 -9.61
C VAL A 87 13.27 -0.89 -9.99
N TRP A 88 12.13 -0.63 -10.61
CA TRP A 88 11.20 -1.68 -11.01
C TRP A 88 10.89 -1.60 -12.51
N PRO A 89 11.27 -2.60 -13.30
CA PRO A 89 10.73 -2.73 -14.65
C PRO A 89 9.26 -3.16 -14.54
N TRP A 90 8.40 -2.54 -15.35
CA TRP A 90 7.02 -2.97 -15.51
C TRP A 90 6.69 -3.15 -16.99
N ALA A 91 6.49 -4.41 -17.37
CA ALA A 91 5.93 -4.78 -18.65
C ALA A 91 4.64 -5.54 -18.39
N ASN A 92 3.56 -5.20 -19.12
CA ASN A 92 2.33 -5.97 -19.00
C ASN A 92 2.55 -7.39 -19.54
N PRO A 93 2.36 -8.42 -18.71
CA PRO A 93 2.50 -9.80 -19.15
C PRO A 93 1.40 -10.28 -20.10
N ALA A 94 0.31 -9.52 -20.30
CA ALA A 94 -0.74 -9.85 -21.25
C ALA A 94 -0.48 -9.31 -22.68
N GLY A 95 0.73 -8.82 -22.97
CA GLY A 95 1.16 -8.45 -24.34
C GLY A 95 1.45 -9.69 -25.21
N PRO A 96 1.59 -9.51 -26.55
CA PRO A 96 1.85 -10.61 -27.48
C PRO A 96 3.16 -11.38 -27.21
N ASP A 97 4.13 -10.73 -26.55
CA ASP A 97 5.41 -11.32 -26.14
C ASP A 97 5.47 -11.68 -24.63
N GLY A 98 4.35 -11.56 -23.92
CA GLY A 98 4.27 -11.82 -22.49
C GLY A 98 4.28 -13.31 -22.17
N ALA A 99 4.91 -13.69 -21.06
CA ALA A 99 4.81 -15.05 -20.54
C ALA A 99 3.33 -15.42 -20.34
N VAL A 100 2.94 -16.65 -20.68
CA VAL A 100 1.57 -17.12 -20.46
C VAL A 100 1.36 -17.28 -18.96
N HIS A 101 0.73 -16.28 -18.32
CA HIS A 101 0.34 -16.37 -16.93
C HIS A 101 -1.05 -17.03 -16.82
N PRO A 102 -1.31 -17.83 -15.77
CA PRO A 102 -2.65 -18.30 -15.48
C PRO A 102 -3.58 -17.09 -15.23
N GLY A 103 -4.81 -17.18 -15.74
CA GLY A 103 -5.83 -16.15 -15.51
C GLY A 103 -5.97 -15.87 -14.01
N GLY A 104 -5.88 -14.60 -13.62
CA GLY A 104 -5.92 -14.17 -12.22
C GLY A 104 -4.57 -13.74 -11.61
N CYS A 105 -3.46 -13.76 -12.37
CA CYS A 105 -2.24 -13.06 -11.92
C CYS A 105 -2.54 -11.59 -11.66
N VAL A 106 -2.07 -11.05 -10.54
CA VAL A 106 -2.09 -9.61 -10.21
C VAL A 106 -1.66 -8.74 -11.40
N CYS A 107 -0.68 -9.22 -12.15
CA CYS A 107 -0.10 -8.59 -13.33
C CYS A 107 -1.00 -8.59 -14.58
N CYS A 108 -2.02 -9.45 -14.63
CA CYS A 108 -2.95 -9.61 -15.75
C CYS A 108 -4.36 -9.08 -15.43
N VAL A 109 -4.59 -8.57 -14.22
CA VAL A 109 -5.89 -8.03 -13.79
C VAL A 109 -5.98 -6.55 -14.18
N GLY A 110 -6.88 -6.22 -15.10
CA GLY A 110 -7.15 -4.85 -15.54
C GLY A 110 -6.98 -4.65 -17.05
N PRO A 111 -7.68 -3.69 -17.67
CA PRO A 111 -7.68 -3.53 -19.12
C PRO A 111 -6.41 -2.88 -19.68
N GLY A 112 -5.89 -3.44 -20.78
CA GLY A 112 -4.87 -2.83 -21.63
C GLY A 112 -3.43 -2.99 -21.14
N ALA A 113 -2.49 -2.29 -21.80
CA ALA A 113 -1.03 -2.39 -21.62
C ALA A 113 -0.49 -2.06 -20.21
N TRP A 114 -1.35 -1.74 -19.26
CA TRP A 114 -1.01 -1.31 -17.89
C TRP A 114 -1.73 -2.14 -16.81
N GLY A 115 -2.43 -3.21 -17.19
CA GLY A 115 -3.13 -4.08 -16.26
C GLY A 115 -2.21 -4.51 -15.11
N GLY A 116 -2.73 -4.48 -13.89
CA GLY A 116 -2.02 -4.89 -12.67
C GLY A 116 -1.04 -3.90 -12.06
N LEU A 117 -0.75 -2.77 -12.73
CA LEU A 117 0.23 -1.79 -12.22
C LEU A 117 -0.23 -1.15 -10.90
N ASP A 118 -1.51 -0.87 -10.74
CA ASP A 118 -2.06 -0.34 -9.49
C ASP A 118 -1.91 -1.34 -8.34
N ARG A 119 -2.17 -2.63 -8.59
CA ARG A 119 -1.98 -3.67 -7.59
C ARG A 119 -0.51 -3.91 -7.28
N PHE A 120 0.38 -3.80 -8.26
CA PHE A 120 1.83 -3.81 -8.03
C PHE A 120 2.26 -2.67 -7.10
N LEU A 121 1.86 -1.43 -7.40
CA LEU A 121 2.15 -0.26 -6.57
C LEU A 121 1.58 -0.42 -5.15
N LEU A 122 0.40 -1.01 -5.02
CA LEU A 122 -0.21 -1.32 -3.74
C LEU A 122 0.63 -2.33 -2.93
N VAL A 123 1.14 -3.39 -3.56
CA VAL A 123 2.03 -4.35 -2.90
C VAL A 123 3.29 -3.67 -2.39
N GLN A 124 3.90 -2.76 -3.18
CA GLN A 124 5.09 -2.02 -2.74
C GLN A 124 4.80 -1.14 -1.51
N ALA A 125 3.70 -0.39 -1.53
CA ALA A 125 3.30 0.44 -0.40
C ALA A 125 3.03 -0.40 0.86
N GLN A 126 2.38 -1.56 0.71
CA GLN A 126 2.13 -2.44 1.85
C GLN A 126 3.40 -3.09 2.40
N ASN A 127 4.35 -3.45 1.54
CA ASN A 127 5.66 -3.97 1.98
C ASN A 127 6.44 -2.92 2.74
N GLN A 128 6.42 -1.66 2.28
CA GLN A 128 7.01 -0.55 3.01
C GLN A 128 6.32 -0.34 4.37
N ALA A 129 4.97 -0.33 4.41
CA ALA A 129 4.22 -0.16 5.65
C ALA A 129 4.46 -1.29 6.67
N ARG A 130 4.79 -2.50 6.19
CA ARG A 130 5.19 -3.65 7.02
C ARG A 130 6.67 -3.66 7.40
N GLY A 131 7.49 -2.74 6.87
CA GLY A 131 8.93 -2.74 7.07
C GLY A 131 9.67 -3.88 6.35
N THR A 132 9.02 -4.56 5.40
CA THR A 132 9.60 -5.68 4.63
C THR A 132 10.09 -5.26 3.24
N GLY A 133 9.92 -4.00 2.87
CA GLY A 133 10.36 -3.43 1.60
C GLY A 133 11.40 -2.32 1.78
N VAL A 134 11.88 -1.80 0.64
CA VAL A 134 12.73 -0.60 0.62
C VAL A 134 11.92 0.61 1.10
N ALA A 135 12.53 1.49 1.89
CA ALA A 135 11.91 2.75 2.30
C ALA A 135 11.99 3.79 1.18
N PHE A 136 10.86 4.40 0.83
CA PHE A 136 10.79 5.51 -0.13
C PHE A 136 9.66 6.47 0.23
N SER A 137 9.81 7.75 -0.10
CA SER A 137 8.76 8.76 0.12
C SER A 137 7.98 9.10 -1.16
N ARG A 138 8.48 8.63 -2.30
CA ARG A 138 7.97 8.95 -3.63
C ARG A 138 8.15 7.78 -4.58
N VAL A 139 7.22 7.62 -5.50
CA VAL A 139 7.30 6.72 -6.65
C VAL A 139 7.16 7.53 -7.91
N VAL A 140 8.11 7.35 -8.84
CA VAL A 140 8.07 7.96 -10.18
C VAL A 140 7.76 6.88 -11.20
N VAL A 141 6.65 7.03 -11.93
CA VAL A 141 6.30 6.13 -13.04
C VAL A 141 6.69 6.80 -14.35
N VAL A 142 7.69 6.22 -15.02
CA VAL A 142 8.15 6.63 -16.34
C VAL A 142 7.46 5.76 -17.38
N CYS A 143 6.73 6.37 -18.31
CA CYS A 143 5.99 5.68 -19.37
C CYS A 143 6.07 6.45 -20.70
N PRO A 144 5.66 5.84 -21.84
CA PRO A 144 5.62 6.54 -23.13
C PRO A 144 4.68 7.74 -23.08
N ALA A 145 5.03 8.82 -23.81
CA ALA A 145 4.29 10.09 -23.79
C ALA A 145 2.78 9.92 -24.06
N GLN A 146 2.43 9.08 -25.04
CA GLN A 146 1.04 8.77 -25.41
C GLN A 146 0.25 8.07 -24.31
N SER A 147 0.91 7.56 -23.28
CA SER A 147 0.29 6.77 -22.20
C SER A 147 0.14 7.54 -20.90
N VAL A 148 0.80 8.69 -20.74
CA VAL A 148 0.82 9.46 -19.47
C VAL A 148 -0.59 9.76 -18.97
N GLU A 149 -1.45 10.36 -19.80
CA GLU A 149 -2.80 10.73 -19.38
C GLU A 149 -3.69 9.52 -19.10
N LYS A 150 -3.61 8.49 -19.94
CA LYS A 150 -4.38 7.25 -19.77
C LYS A 150 -3.98 6.55 -18.48
N LEU A 151 -2.68 6.46 -18.21
CA LEU A 151 -2.14 5.85 -17.03
C LEU A 151 -2.46 6.66 -15.77
N HIS A 152 -2.36 7.99 -15.84
CA HIS A 152 -2.76 8.87 -14.75
C HIS A 152 -4.23 8.67 -14.38
N LYS A 153 -5.14 8.68 -15.35
CA LYS A 153 -6.57 8.41 -15.11
C LYS A 153 -6.81 7.01 -14.53
N ALA A 154 -6.13 5.99 -15.05
CA ALA A 154 -6.27 4.63 -14.57
C ALA A 154 -5.84 4.47 -13.11
N LEU A 155 -4.67 5.00 -12.74
CA LEU A 155 -4.16 4.92 -11.37
C LEU A 155 -4.96 5.82 -10.41
N GLN A 156 -5.42 6.99 -10.87
CA GLN A 156 -6.22 7.91 -10.06
C GLN A 156 -7.61 7.33 -9.74
N GLY A 157 -8.16 6.50 -10.63
CA GLY A 157 -9.40 5.78 -10.39
C GLY A 157 -9.27 4.61 -9.40
N SER A 158 -8.04 4.20 -9.03
CA SER A 158 -7.83 3.09 -8.09
C SER A 158 -8.05 3.53 -6.65
N VAL A 159 -9.20 3.14 -6.09
CA VAL A 159 -9.57 3.41 -4.69
C VAL A 159 -8.49 2.91 -3.72
N PHE A 160 -7.89 1.76 -4.01
CA PHE A 160 -6.85 1.18 -3.15
C PHE A 160 -5.58 2.02 -3.10
N LEU A 161 -5.19 2.64 -4.21
CA LEU A 161 -4.01 3.50 -4.25
C LEU A 161 -4.22 4.77 -3.44
N SER A 162 -5.44 5.32 -3.41
CA SER A 162 -5.74 6.58 -2.71
C SER A 162 -5.41 6.59 -1.21
N VAL A 163 -5.40 5.39 -0.58
CA VAL A 163 -5.05 5.18 0.83
C VAL A 163 -3.56 5.40 1.08
N PHE A 164 -2.71 4.94 0.16
CA PHE A 164 -1.25 4.94 0.32
C PHE A 164 -0.56 6.06 -0.44
N TYR A 165 -1.15 6.51 -1.54
CA TYR A 165 -0.55 7.43 -2.49
C TYR A 165 -1.32 8.75 -2.57
N VAL A 166 -0.57 9.81 -2.85
CA VAL A 166 -1.08 11.10 -3.30
C VAL A 166 -0.47 11.41 -4.66
N PHE A 167 -1.29 11.81 -5.63
CA PHE A 167 -0.79 12.17 -6.96
C PHE A 167 0.03 13.46 -6.86
N GLY A 168 1.27 13.40 -7.32
CA GLY A 168 2.17 14.53 -7.45
C GLY A 168 2.01 15.24 -8.79
N SER A 169 3.01 16.06 -9.14
CA SER A 169 3.02 16.81 -10.39
C SER A 169 3.38 15.90 -11.56
N SER A 170 2.73 16.06 -12.72
CA SER A 170 3.18 15.35 -13.93
C SER A 170 4.60 15.78 -14.31
N ILE A 171 5.48 14.80 -14.52
CA ILE A 171 6.86 15.04 -14.96
C ILE A 171 6.86 15.03 -16.49
N ARG A 172 6.66 16.20 -17.11
CA ARG A 172 6.87 16.39 -18.55
C ARG A 172 8.27 16.96 -18.75
N LYS A 173 9.07 16.36 -19.63
CA LYS A 173 10.19 17.08 -20.25
C LYS A 173 9.59 17.93 -21.35
N ASP A 174 9.62 19.25 -21.18
CA ASP A 174 9.36 20.17 -22.27
C ASP A 174 10.45 19.93 -23.32
N VAL A 175 10.04 19.41 -24.47
CA VAL A 175 10.90 19.31 -25.64
C VAL A 175 10.86 20.69 -26.29
N SER A 176 11.94 21.46 -26.12
CA SER A 176 12.25 22.61 -26.99
C SER A 176 12.76 22.13 -28.34
#